data_AF-A0A257GTS0-F1
#
_entry.id   AF-A0A257GTS0-F1
#
_cell.length_a   1.000
_cell.length_b   1.000
_cell.length_c   1.000
_cell.angle_alpha   90.00
_cell.angle_beta   90.00
_cell.angle_gamma   90.00
#
_symmetry.space_group_name_H-M   'P 1'
#
loop_
_entity.id
_entity.type
_entity.pdbx_description
1 polymer ?
#
loop_
_entity_poly.entity_id
_entity_poly.type
_entity_poly.pdbx_seq_one_letter_code
_entity_poly.pdbx_strand_id
1 'polypeptide(L)'
;IDAHPVRIVVLDTCQPGAHHGEVDSSGLAWLAQTLSVNRDKPTLVVMHHPPFVSGIPYLDDYRLAAPAPLADVLRKFDNIEAVLCGHVHRTMVKRWAGTVVISCPSTTTEIALQLRADARPQSFLGPSAYLLHRWHADQGLVTHLCHVEPGAGPYPFF
;
A
#
# COMPACT_ATOMS: atom_id res chain seq x y z
N ILE A 1 -12.05 -11.02 -0.10
CA ILE A 1 -11.76 -12.09 -1.08
C ILE A 1 -11.09 -13.22 -0.32
N ASP A 2 -11.72 -14.40 -0.31
CA ASP A 2 -11.35 -15.50 0.58
C ASP A 2 -10.94 -16.79 -0.14
N ALA A 3 -10.92 -16.80 -1.48
CA ALA A 3 -10.67 -18.00 -2.28
C ALA A 3 -9.20 -18.48 -2.30
N HIS A 4 -8.27 -17.71 -1.72
CA HIS A 4 -6.82 -18.01 -1.72
C HIS A 4 -6.33 -18.36 -0.31
N PRO A 5 -5.11 -18.92 -0.15
CA PRO A 5 -4.51 -19.14 1.17
C PRO A 5 -4.38 -17.85 2.00
N VAL A 6 -4.20 -16.70 1.34
CA VAL A 6 -4.20 -15.37 1.95
C VAL A 6 -5.52 -14.68 1.64
N ARG A 7 -6.16 -14.11 2.65
CA ARG A 7 -7.33 -13.25 2.49
C ARG A 7 -6.91 -11.88 1.96
N ILE A 8 -7.72 -11.30 1.08
CA ILE A 8 -7.56 -9.92 0.64
C ILE A 8 -8.79 -9.11 1.07
N VAL A 9 -8.56 -8.08 1.88
CA VAL A 9 -9.57 -7.11 2.30
C VAL A 9 -9.26 -5.79 1.58
N VAL A 10 -10.22 -5.25 0.84
CA VAL A 10 -10.06 -3.97 0.13
C VAL A 10 -10.88 -2.93 0.86
N LEU A 11 -10.20 -1.88 1.33
CA LEU A 11 -10.80 -0.75 2.04
C LEU A 11 -10.78 0.47 1.12
N ASP A 12 -11.96 1.02 0.85
CA ASP A 12 -12.05 2.30 0.16
C ASP A 12 -11.59 3.42 1.11
N THR A 13 -10.74 4.29 0.59
CA THR A 13 -10.23 5.47 1.30
C THR A 13 -10.50 6.74 0.52
N CYS A 14 -11.16 6.66 -0.63
CA CYS A 14 -11.40 7.78 -1.53
C CYS A 14 -12.53 8.66 -0.98
N GLN A 15 -12.23 9.95 -0.85
CA GLN A 15 -13.23 10.95 -0.49
C GLN A 15 -13.65 11.72 -1.75
N PRO A 16 -14.94 11.68 -2.15
CA PRO A 16 -15.41 12.41 -3.32
C PRO A 16 -15.05 13.90 -3.27
N GLY A 17 -14.42 14.39 -4.34
CA GLY A 17 -13.99 15.79 -4.48
C GLY A 17 -12.71 16.15 -3.72
N ALA A 18 -12.06 15.20 -3.04
CA ALA A 18 -10.80 15.40 -2.34
C ALA A 18 -9.68 14.53 -2.92
N HIS A 19 -8.44 15.00 -2.78
CA HIS A 19 -7.24 14.23 -3.13
C HIS A 19 -6.69 13.44 -1.95
N HIS A 20 -7.05 13.80 -0.71
CA HIS A 20 -6.67 13.06 0.48
C HIS A 20 -7.60 11.88 0.72
N GLY A 21 -7.10 10.91 1.47
CA GLY A 21 -7.90 9.78 1.90
C GLY A 21 -8.56 9.99 3.25
N GLU A 22 -9.72 9.36 3.45
CA GLU A 22 -10.39 9.28 4.75
C GLU A 22 -11.03 7.89 4.92
N VAL A 23 -11.16 7.44 6.17
CA VAL A 23 -11.99 6.30 6.53
C VAL A 23 -12.88 6.75 7.68
N ASP A 24 -14.18 6.78 7.43
CA ASP A 24 -15.17 7.19 8.42
C ASP A 24 -15.39 6.10 9.48
N SER A 25 -16.20 6.41 10.49
CA SER A 25 -16.51 5.48 11.56
C SER A 25 -17.18 4.19 11.06
N SER A 26 -17.98 4.28 9.98
CA SER A 26 -18.65 3.12 9.39
C SER A 26 -17.66 2.18 8.70
N GLY A 27 -16.70 2.71 7.93
CA GLY A 27 -15.63 1.96 7.30
C GLY A 27 -14.69 1.31 8.32
N LEU A 28 -14.36 2.01 9.41
CA LEU A 28 -13.56 1.45 10.51
C LEU A 28 -14.29 0.30 11.22
N ALA A 29 -15.59 0.44 11.48
CA ALA A 29 -16.40 -0.61 12.10
C ALA A 29 -16.53 -1.83 11.17
N TRP A 30 -16.80 -1.59 9.89
CA TRP A 30 -16.84 -2.64 8.86
C TRP A 30 -15.52 -3.40 8.76
N LEU A 31 -14.39 -2.68 8.76
CA LEU A 31 -13.07 -3.30 8.70
C LEU A 31 -12.81 -4.17 9.92
N ALA A 32 -13.11 -3.66 11.13
CA ALA A 32 -12.95 -4.43 12.36
C ALA A 32 -13.81 -5.70 12.37
N GLN A 33 -15.06 -5.62 11.88
CA GLN A 33 -15.92 -6.79 11.73
C GLN A 33 -15.40 -7.77 10.69
N THR A 34 -14.88 -7.27 9.56
CA THR A 34 -14.34 -8.11 8.49
C THR A 34 -13.09 -8.86 8.94
N LEU A 35 -12.20 -8.20 9.68
CA LEU A 35 -10.96 -8.79 10.21
C LEU A 35 -11.21 -9.74 11.38
N SER A 36 -12.34 -9.64 12.09
CA SER A 36 -12.66 -10.57 13.18
C SER A 36 -13.11 -11.96 12.71
N VAL A 37 -13.55 -12.07 11.46
CA VAL A 37 -13.89 -13.36 10.85
C VAL A 37 -12.61 -14.09 10.47
N ASN A 38 -12.44 -15.36 10.85
CA ASN A 38 -11.30 -16.20 10.44
C ASN A 38 -9.92 -15.59 10.73
N ARG A 39 -9.66 -15.34 12.02
CA ARG A 39 -8.40 -14.74 12.51
C ARG A 39 -7.16 -15.58 12.26
N ASP A 40 -7.31 -16.87 11.98
CA ASP A 40 -6.16 -17.75 11.72
C ASP A 40 -5.62 -17.59 10.29
N LYS A 41 -6.37 -16.92 9.41
CA LYS A 41 -6.00 -16.76 8.01
C LYS A 41 -5.15 -15.50 7.79
N PRO A 42 -3.95 -15.62 7.20
CA PRO A 42 -3.14 -14.47 6.81
C PRO A 42 -3.92 -13.51 5.92
N THR A 43 -3.80 -12.21 6.17
CA THR A 43 -4.64 -11.19 5.53
C THR A 43 -3.80 -10.04 4.98
N LEU A 44 -4.09 -9.66 3.74
CA LEU A 44 -3.67 -8.39 3.14
C LEU A 44 -4.79 -7.37 3.24
N VAL A 45 -4.47 -6.17 3.70
CA VAL A 45 -5.38 -5.02 3.62
C VAL A 45 -4.92 -4.13 2.47
N VAL A 46 -5.80 -3.80 1.55
CA VAL A 46 -5.50 -3.00 0.36
C VAL A 46 -6.29 -1.70 0.42
N MET A 47 -5.62 -0.57 0.20
CA MET A 47 -6.25 0.75 0.16
C MET A 47 -5.53 1.67 -0.82
N HIS A 48 -6.07 2.84 -1.15
CA HIS A 48 -5.42 3.75 -2.10
C HIS A 48 -4.35 4.62 -1.42
N HIS A 49 -4.74 5.36 -0.38
CA HIS A 49 -3.92 6.42 0.21
C HIS A 49 -2.90 5.87 1.23
N PRO A 50 -1.64 6.36 1.24
CA PRO A 50 -0.65 5.94 2.22
C PRO A 50 -1.01 6.46 3.62
N PRO A 51 -0.85 5.64 4.68
CA PRO A 51 -1.12 6.04 6.06
C PRO A 51 0.10 6.71 6.74
N PHE A 52 0.96 7.35 5.94
CA PHE A 52 2.22 7.91 6.41
C PHE A 52 2.67 9.12 5.59
N VAL A 53 3.57 9.90 6.19
CA VAL A 53 4.34 10.95 5.54
C VAL A 53 5.44 10.30 4.70
N SER A 54 5.39 10.49 3.39
CA SER A 54 6.36 10.01 2.41
C SER A 54 7.63 10.86 2.39
N GLY A 55 7.55 12.11 2.84
CA GLY A 55 8.61 13.10 2.73
C GLY A 55 8.56 13.91 1.43
N ILE A 56 7.60 13.63 0.54
CA ILE A 56 7.32 14.42 -0.66
C ILE A 56 6.19 15.41 -0.31
N PRO A 57 6.49 16.69 -0.04
CA PRO A 57 5.57 17.58 0.69
C PRO A 57 4.20 17.74 0.03
N TYR A 58 4.17 17.92 -1.30
CA TYR A 58 2.94 18.12 -2.06
C TYR A 58 2.06 16.87 -2.18
N LEU A 59 2.61 15.67 -1.91
CA LEU A 59 1.81 14.44 -1.82
C LEU A 59 1.46 14.09 -0.38
N ASP A 60 2.25 14.55 0.59
CA ASP A 60 1.94 14.35 2.00
C ASP A 60 0.64 15.07 2.38
N ASP A 61 0.26 16.13 1.70
CA ASP A 61 -1.05 16.79 1.84
C ASP A 61 -2.23 15.92 1.35
N TYR A 62 -1.96 14.92 0.51
CA TYR A 62 -2.95 14.03 -0.13
C TYR A 62 -2.91 12.60 0.44
N ARG A 63 -2.16 12.36 1.51
CA ARG A 63 -2.14 11.07 2.21
C ARG A 63 -3.49 10.75 2.88
N LEU A 64 -3.58 9.61 3.57
CA LEU A 64 -4.69 9.36 4.49
C LEU A 64 -4.67 10.37 5.66
N ALA A 65 -5.71 11.21 5.77
CA ALA A 65 -5.72 12.38 6.65
C ALA A 65 -5.57 12.01 8.14
N ALA A 66 -6.34 11.02 8.61
CA ALA A 66 -6.33 10.54 9.99
C ALA A 66 -5.97 9.04 10.04
N PRO A 67 -4.69 8.66 10.00
CA PRO A 67 -4.28 7.26 9.98
C PRO A 67 -4.40 6.57 11.36
N ALA A 68 -4.49 7.33 12.46
CA ALA A 68 -4.46 6.77 13.81
C ALA A 68 -5.65 5.83 14.12
N PRO A 69 -6.92 6.20 13.86
CA PRO A 69 -8.06 5.31 14.09
C PRO A 69 -7.96 4.00 13.29
N LEU A 70 -7.51 4.08 12.03
CA LEU A 70 -7.27 2.89 11.21
C LEU A 70 -6.15 2.03 11.81
N ALA A 71 -5.03 2.65 12.21
CA ALA A 71 -3.94 1.93 12.86
C ALA A 71 -4.38 1.21 14.14
N ASP A 72 -5.26 1.82 14.94
CA ASP A 72 -5.78 1.24 16.17
C ASP A 72 -6.70 0.05 15.92
N VAL A 73 -7.43 0.04 14.80
CA VAL A 73 -8.18 -1.13 14.34
C VAL A 73 -7.20 -2.24 13.95
N LEU A 74 -6.24 -1.96 13.07
CA LEU A 74 -5.33 -2.98 12.55
C LEU A 74 -4.48 -3.64 13.64
N ARG A 75 -3.99 -2.86 14.62
CA ARG A 75 -3.17 -3.39 15.74
C ARG A 75 -3.87 -4.48 16.58
N LYS A 76 -5.19 -4.61 16.50
CA LYS A 76 -5.96 -5.64 17.23
C LYS A 76 -5.88 -7.03 16.57
N PHE A 77 -5.33 -7.09 15.36
CA PHE A 77 -5.28 -8.30 14.53
C PHE A 77 -3.83 -8.63 14.20
N ASP A 78 -3.44 -9.84 14.56
CA ASP A 78 -2.10 -10.41 14.49
C ASP A 78 -1.85 -11.18 13.17
N ASN A 79 -2.91 -11.41 12.40
CA ASN A 79 -2.88 -12.12 11.11
C ASN A 79 -2.75 -11.20 9.90
N ILE A 80 -2.45 -9.90 10.09
CA ILE A 80 -2.25 -8.95 8.98
C ILE A 80 -0.80 -9.01 8.50
N GLU A 81 -0.60 -9.60 7.34
CA GLU A 81 0.70 -9.77 6.69
C GLU A 81 1.29 -8.45 6.20
N ALA A 82 0.47 -7.65 5.52
CA ALA A 82 0.84 -6.34 5.01
C ALA A 82 -0.38 -5.48 4.68
N VAL A 83 -0.14 -4.18 4.65
CA VAL A 83 -1.03 -3.20 4.05
C VAL A 83 -0.46 -2.79 2.69
N LEU A 84 -1.24 -2.87 1.64
CA LEU A 84 -0.85 -2.45 0.29
C LEU A 84 -1.52 -1.12 -0.05
N CYS A 85 -0.74 -0.18 -0.56
CA CYS A 85 -1.28 1.10 -1.02
C CYS A 85 -0.70 1.56 -2.36
N GLY A 86 -1.25 2.65 -2.90
CA GLY A 86 -0.78 3.29 -4.13
C GLY A 86 -0.56 4.78 -3.91
N HIS A 87 -1.25 5.60 -4.73
CA HIS A 87 -1.33 7.06 -4.67
C HIS A 87 -0.03 7.81 -4.98
N VAL A 88 1.09 7.43 -4.39
CA VAL A 88 2.37 8.16 -4.50
C VAL A 88 3.12 7.86 -5.79
N HIS A 89 2.72 6.82 -6.52
CA HIS A 89 3.37 6.38 -7.76
C HIS A 89 4.86 6.08 -7.55
N ARG A 90 5.23 5.61 -6.35
CA ARG A 90 6.59 5.23 -5.97
C ARG A 90 6.53 4.00 -5.09
N THR A 91 7.46 3.08 -5.30
CA THR A 91 7.64 1.97 -4.37
C THR A 91 8.23 2.47 -3.05
N MET A 92 7.50 2.26 -1.96
CA MET A 92 7.94 2.63 -0.60
C MET A 92 7.53 1.57 0.39
N VAL A 93 8.33 1.39 1.43
CA VAL A 93 8.07 0.40 2.49
C VAL A 93 8.23 1.08 3.85
N LYS A 94 7.27 0.85 4.75
CA LYS A 94 7.31 1.40 6.11
C LYS A 94 6.68 0.42 7.10
N ARG A 95 7.24 0.30 8.31
CA ARG A 95 6.53 -0.35 9.44
C ARG A 95 5.39 0.54 9.93
N TRP A 96 4.19 -0.01 10.02
CA TRP A 96 3.01 0.74 10.46
C TRP A 96 1.95 -0.19 11.05
N ALA A 97 1.26 0.28 12.11
CA ALA A 97 0.15 -0.42 12.75
C ALA A 97 0.38 -1.90 13.13
N GLY A 98 1.62 -2.26 13.52
CA GLY A 98 1.98 -3.64 13.90
C GLY A 98 2.45 -4.51 12.73
N THR A 99 2.39 -4.02 11.49
CA THR A 99 2.78 -4.73 10.27
C THR A 99 3.66 -3.84 9.37
N VAL A 100 3.74 -4.15 8.08
CA VAL A 100 4.38 -3.34 7.03
C VAL A 100 3.34 -2.78 6.08
N VAL A 101 3.55 -1.55 5.61
CA VAL A 101 2.84 -0.97 4.48
C VAL A 101 3.76 -0.86 3.28
N ILE A 102 3.26 -1.25 2.10
CA ILE A 102 4.00 -1.24 0.83
C ILE A 102 3.21 -0.41 -0.17
N SER A 103 3.80 0.68 -0.65
CA SER A 103 3.24 1.50 -1.73
C SER A 103 3.68 0.93 -3.08
N CYS A 104 2.74 0.79 -4.01
CA CYS A 104 2.93 0.29 -5.36
C CYS A 104 3.44 1.41 -6.29
N PRO A 105 4.34 1.13 -7.25
CA PRO A 105 4.66 2.09 -8.30
C PRO A 105 3.45 2.34 -9.21
N SER A 106 3.58 3.31 -10.11
CA SER A 106 2.62 3.50 -11.20
C SER A 106 2.93 2.61 -12.40
N THR A 107 1.90 2.33 -13.18
CA THR A 107 2.03 1.74 -14.51
C THR A 107 2.37 2.77 -15.59
N THR A 108 2.45 4.08 -15.26
CA THR A 108 2.72 5.13 -16.27
C THR A 108 3.68 6.21 -15.78
N THR A 109 3.33 6.96 -14.74
CA THR A 109 4.11 8.12 -14.30
C THR A 109 4.75 7.86 -12.96
N GLU A 110 6.02 8.20 -12.79
CA GLU A 110 6.70 8.13 -11.50
C GLU A 110 6.82 9.55 -10.93
N ILE A 111 6.35 9.76 -9.70
CA ILE A 111 6.49 11.04 -9.01
C ILE A 111 7.96 11.26 -8.67
N ALA A 112 8.50 12.45 -8.95
CA ALA A 112 9.89 12.76 -8.66
C ALA A 112 10.16 12.77 -7.14
N LEU A 113 11.25 12.13 -6.72
CA LEU A 113 11.68 12.14 -5.32
C LEU A 113 12.22 13.54 -4.95
N GLN A 114 11.35 14.38 -4.39
CA GLN A 114 11.67 15.74 -3.97
C GLN A 114 11.41 15.90 -2.47
N LEU A 115 12.48 15.84 -1.67
CA LEU A 115 12.39 15.83 -0.20
C LEU A 115 12.54 17.22 0.43
N ARG A 116 12.76 18.26 -0.38
CA ARG A 116 12.92 19.63 0.10
C ARG A 116 11.56 20.23 0.43
N ALA A 117 11.47 21.01 1.50
CA ALA A 117 10.22 21.66 1.90
C ALA A 117 9.64 22.62 0.83
N ASP A 118 10.49 23.19 -0.03
CA ASP A 118 10.11 24.09 -1.12
C ASP A 118 9.82 23.38 -2.46
N ALA A 119 9.82 22.04 -2.46
CA ALA A 119 9.59 21.24 -3.65
C ALA A 119 8.28 21.60 -4.36
N ARG A 120 8.31 21.47 -5.69
CA ARG A 120 7.14 21.63 -6.56
C ARG A 120 6.73 20.28 -7.16
N PRO A 121 5.44 20.06 -7.46
CA PRO A 121 4.98 18.84 -8.11
C PRO A 121 5.74 18.55 -9.41
N GLN A 122 6.33 17.37 -9.50
CA GLN A 122 7.09 16.92 -10.65
C GLN A 122 6.90 15.41 -10.84
N SER A 123 6.88 14.96 -12.09
CA SER A 123 6.82 13.55 -12.43
C SER A 123 7.61 13.26 -13.71
N PHE A 124 7.94 11.99 -13.89
CA PHE A 124 8.54 11.45 -15.10
C PHE A 124 7.56 10.50 -15.77
N LEU A 125 7.71 10.29 -17.08
CA LEU A 125 7.35 9.01 -17.70
C LEU A 125 8.38 8.00 -17.19
N GLY A 126 8.11 7.44 -16.02
CA GLY A 126 8.98 6.47 -15.38
C GLY A 126 8.80 5.08 -16.00
N PRO A 127 9.69 4.13 -15.69
CA PRO A 127 9.50 2.75 -16.12
C PRO A 127 8.22 2.21 -15.47
N SER A 128 7.23 1.89 -16.30
CA SER A 128 6.00 1.22 -15.88
C SER A 128 6.34 0.00 -15.04
N ALA A 129 5.73 -0.11 -13.86
CA ALA A 129 6.02 -1.21 -12.95
C ALA A 129 4.78 -1.62 -12.14
N TYR A 130 4.87 -2.79 -11.52
CA TYR A 130 3.86 -3.34 -10.62
C TYR A 130 4.55 -4.11 -9.48
N LEU A 131 3.80 -4.40 -8.43
CA LEU A 131 4.24 -5.30 -7.38
C LEU A 131 3.67 -6.71 -7.62
N LEU A 132 4.55 -7.71 -7.69
CA LEU A 132 4.17 -9.11 -7.72
C LEU A 132 4.28 -9.70 -6.32
N HIS A 133 3.15 -10.14 -5.78
CA HIS A 133 3.06 -10.75 -4.46
C HIS A 133 3.02 -12.27 -4.56
N ARG A 134 4.00 -12.95 -3.99
CA ARG A 134 4.09 -14.40 -3.94
C ARG A 134 3.91 -14.88 -2.50
N TRP A 135 2.91 -15.72 -2.28
CA TRP A 135 2.66 -16.35 -0.99
C TRP A 135 3.27 -17.75 -0.91
N HIS A 136 3.85 -18.09 0.24
CA HIS A 136 4.23 -19.44 0.61
C HIS A 136 3.74 -19.74 2.02
N ALA A 137 3.10 -20.89 2.24
CA ALA A 137 2.47 -21.22 3.51
C ALA A 137 3.43 -21.14 4.72
N ASP A 138 4.67 -21.61 4.54
CA ASP A 138 5.66 -21.66 5.63
C ASP A 138 6.59 -20.43 5.70
N GLN A 139 6.59 -19.56 4.67
CA GLN A 139 7.56 -18.46 4.55
C GLN A 139 6.89 -17.08 4.49
N GLY A 140 5.57 -17.04 4.35
CA GLY A 140 4.81 -15.81 4.29
C GLY A 140 4.86 -15.13 2.91
N LEU A 141 4.69 -13.81 2.93
CA LEU A 141 4.59 -12.96 1.76
C LEU A 141 5.97 -12.50 1.27
N VAL A 142 6.26 -12.74 0.00
CA VAL A 142 7.35 -12.07 -0.74
C VAL A 142 6.75 -11.10 -1.74
N THR A 143 7.28 -9.87 -1.78
CA THR A 143 6.86 -8.84 -2.74
C THR A 143 8.02 -8.46 -3.65
N HIS A 144 7.85 -8.63 -4.95
CA HIS A 144 8.80 -8.23 -5.98
C HIS A 144 8.34 -6.95 -6.67
N LEU A 145 9.25 -6.00 -6.85
CA LEU A 145 9.06 -4.92 -7.80
C LEU A 145 9.39 -5.45 -9.21
N CYS A 146 8.42 -5.38 -10.11
CA CYS A 146 8.55 -5.86 -11.49
C CYS A 146 8.32 -4.70 -12.46
N HIS A 147 9.26 -4.46 -13.36
CA HIS A 147 9.06 -3.54 -14.48
C HIS A 147 8.26 -4.25 -15.58
N VAL A 148 7.33 -3.52 -16.20
CA VAL A 148 6.50 -4.01 -17.32
C VAL A 148 7.38 -4.23 -18.55
N GLU A 149 8.22 -3.24 -18.86
CA GLU A 149 9.22 -3.35 -19.92
C GLU A 149 10.49 -3.94 -19.32
N PRO A 150 10.88 -5.18 -19.71
CA PRO A 150 12.16 -5.71 -19.29
C PRO A 150 13.28 -4.90 -19.95
N GLY A 151 14.33 -4.60 -19.18
CA GLY A 151 15.60 -4.14 -19.76
C GLY A 151 16.23 -5.20 -20.66
N ALA A 152 17.36 -4.89 -21.29
CA ALA A 152 18.09 -5.87 -22.11
C ALA A 152 18.46 -7.13 -21.30
N GLY A 153 18.16 -8.31 -21.85
CA GLY A 153 18.32 -9.62 -21.18
C GLY A 153 17.08 -10.51 -21.33
N PRO A 154 16.87 -11.52 -20.46
CA PRO A 154 17.77 -11.92 -19.38
C PRO A 154 19.06 -12.53 -19.93
N TYR A 155 20.20 -12.15 -19.35
CA TYR A 155 21.48 -12.81 -19.58
C TYR A 155 21.63 -13.97 -18.59
N PRO A 156 22.30 -15.07 -18.97
CA PRO A 156 22.59 -16.14 -18.03
C PRO A 156 23.49 -15.61 -16.90
N PHE A 157 23.20 -16.03 -15.67
CA PHE A 157 24.02 -15.79 -14.48
C PHE A 157 24.41 -17.15 -13.93
N PHE A 158 25.71 -17.47 -13.99
CA PHE A 158 26.30 -18.74 -13.57
C PHE A 158 27.60 -18.49 -12.80
#